data_AF-A0A7S2VJD5-F1
#
_entry.id   AF-A0A7S2VJD5-F1
#
_cell.length_a   1.000
_cell.length_b   1.000
_cell.length_c   1.000
_cell.angle_alpha   90.00
_cell.angle_beta   90.00
_cell.angle_gamma   90.00
#
_symmetry.space_group_name_H-M   'P 1'
#
loop_
_entity.id
_entity.type
_entity.pdbx_description
1 polymer ?
#
loop_
_entity_poly.entity_id
_entity_poly.type
_entity_poly.pdbx_seq_one_letter_code
_entity_poly.pdbx_strand_id
1 'polypeptide(L)'
;VLSISASGHKFGESVCGTGWVVWRQRQGLSDLVAASVPCPGGQTDSFSLNSSRPASGVFVQYYKFRRLGRTGYKSLCDNRMANARYVRDFLKSVKHSDGRPKFVVLNALDGEFTLPVVSAYFNPKLDLPYDAIDLQNMMRRYHWNVPGYEMSFRDLENEETKPLFRDALADQTMFRVVIKTNVTRAMLQHLVESFKLCLADLEGLGPGFESMHARKRHRTSSKATRRRPSSGRATARPRPTGWAPQRSARATAVQ
;
A
#
# COMPACT_ATOMS: atom_id res chain seq x y z
N VAL A 1 -4.95 23.84 -1.60
CA VAL A 1 -4.68 22.70 -2.50
C VAL A 1 -4.55 23.24 -3.93
N LEU A 2 -3.41 22.99 -4.61
CA LEU A 2 -3.14 23.47 -5.98
C LEU A 2 -3.58 22.46 -7.05
N SER A 3 -3.42 21.17 -6.76
CA SER A 3 -3.89 20.08 -7.61
C SER A 3 -4.33 18.89 -6.76
N ILE A 4 -5.18 18.04 -7.33
CA ILE A 4 -5.64 16.79 -6.73
C ILE A 4 -5.52 15.70 -7.79
N SER A 5 -4.92 14.58 -7.42
CA SER A 5 -4.94 13.37 -8.24
C SER A 5 -5.80 12.28 -7.59
N ALA A 6 -6.47 11.50 -8.43
CA ALA A 6 -7.28 10.37 -8.00
C ALA A 6 -7.24 9.26 -9.04
N SER A 7 -7.25 8.01 -8.59
CA SER A 7 -7.33 6.85 -9.49
C SER A 7 -8.79 6.50 -9.75
N GLY A 8 -9.27 6.70 -10.99
CA GLY A 8 -10.62 6.32 -11.40
C GLY A 8 -10.88 4.81 -11.28
N HIS A 9 -9.84 3.99 -11.46
CA HIS A 9 -9.92 2.53 -11.34
C HIS A 9 -9.86 1.98 -9.90
N LYS A 10 -9.78 2.84 -8.89
CA LYS A 10 -9.87 2.45 -7.47
C LYS A 10 -11.33 2.53 -7.01
N PHE A 11 -11.69 3.59 -6.29
CA PHE A 11 -13.06 3.83 -5.83
C PHE A 11 -13.91 4.64 -6.82
N GLY A 12 -13.32 5.02 -7.97
CA GLY A 12 -14.03 5.72 -9.05
C GLY A 12 -14.80 4.80 -10.00
N GLU A 13 -14.79 3.48 -9.77
CA GLU A 13 -15.56 2.48 -10.54
C GLU A 13 -15.28 2.40 -12.05
N SER A 14 -14.15 2.94 -12.50
CA SER A 14 -13.70 2.78 -13.89
C SER A 14 -12.75 1.59 -14.06
N VAL A 15 -12.39 1.30 -15.31
CA VAL A 15 -11.48 0.20 -15.68
C VAL A 15 -10.03 0.51 -15.32
N CYS A 16 -9.24 -0.53 -15.06
CA CYS A 16 -7.80 -0.46 -14.80
C CYS A 16 -7.08 0.44 -15.81
N GLY A 17 -6.17 1.28 -15.33
CA GLY A 17 -5.46 2.27 -16.16
C GLY A 17 -6.11 3.67 -16.17
N THR A 18 -7.27 3.85 -15.55
CA THR A 18 -7.94 5.17 -15.47
C THR A 18 -7.45 6.00 -14.29
N GLY A 19 -6.96 7.21 -14.54
CA GLY A 19 -6.51 8.16 -13.52
C GLY A 19 -6.85 9.60 -13.91
N TRP A 20 -6.99 10.45 -12.90
CA TRP A 20 -7.34 11.86 -13.04
C TRP A 20 -6.38 12.72 -12.24
N VAL A 21 -6.03 13.86 -12.78
CA VAL A 21 -5.39 14.96 -12.07
C VAL A 21 -6.11 16.24 -12.47
N VAL A 22 -6.46 17.05 -11.49
CA VAL A 22 -7.15 18.32 -11.68
C VAL A 22 -6.35 19.40 -10.98
N TRP A 23 -5.99 20.44 -11.72
CA TRP A 23 -5.37 21.64 -11.17
C TRP A 23 -6.44 22.68 -10.90
N ARG A 24 -6.24 23.47 -9.84
CA ARG A 24 -7.15 24.55 -9.47
C ARG A 24 -7.18 25.67 -10.52
N GLN A 25 -6.02 25.98 -11.10
CA GLN A 25 -5.82 27.05 -12.07
C GLN A 25 -4.61 26.75 -12.94
N ARG A 26 -4.50 27.41 -14.12
CA ARG A 26 -3.34 27.28 -15.01
C ARG A 26 -2.05 27.88 -14.42
N GLN A 27 -2.17 28.93 -13.60
CA GLN A 27 -1.01 29.60 -13.02
C GLN A 27 -0.10 28.61 -12.27
N GLY A 28 1.18 28.57 -12.67
CA GLY A 28 2.19 27.66 -12.10
C GLY A 28 2.34 26.33 -12.84
N LEU A 29 1.53 26.06 -13.87
CA LEU A 29 1.82 24.98 -14.84
C LEU A 29 2.85 25.49 -15.85
N SER A 30 3.99 24.83 -15.93
CA SER A 30 5.06 25.17 -16.86
C SER A 30 4.67 24.83 -18.30
N ASP A 31 4.78 25.80 -19.20
CA ASP A 31 4.57 25.57 -20.64
C ASP A 31 5.62 24.61 -21.23
N LEU A 32 6.77 24.40 -20.56
CA LEU A 32 7.76 23.40 -20.97
C LEU A 32 7.28 21.95 -20.80
N VAL A 33 6.23 21.73 -20.00
CA VAL A 33 5.62 20.41 -19.76
C VAL A 33 4.36 20.23 -20.62
N ALA A 34 3.80 21.32 -21.15
CA ALA A 34 2.64 21.29 -22.02
C ALA A 34 3.06 20.90 -23.44
N ALA A 35 2.40 19.90 -24.02
CA ALA A 35 2.48 19.66 -25.45
C ALA A 35 1.27 20.29 -26.13
N SER A 36 1.47 21.41 -26.83
CA SER A 36 0.40 22.04 -27.63
C SER A 36 0.16 21.24 -28.91
N VAL A 37 -1.06 20.73 -29.07
CA VAL A 37 -1.46 19.90 -30.21
C VAL A 37 -2.55 20.62 -31.01
N PRO A 38 -2.45 20.66 -32.35
CA PRO A 38 -3.52 21.16 -33.21
C PRO A 38 -4.77 20.28 -33.06
N CYS A 39 -5.93 20.91 -32.85
CA CYS A 39 -7.22 20.25 -32.74
C CYS A 39 -8.23 20.99 -33.64
N PRO A 40 -9.22 20.33 -34.28
CA PRO A 40 -10.23 21.05 -35.05
C PRO A 40 -10.88 22.16 -34.21
N GLY A 41 -10.73 23.41 -34.65
CA GLY A 41 -11.21 24.60 -33.91
C GLY A 41 -10.16 25.32 -33.04
N GLY A 42 -8.89 24.92 -33.05
CA GLY A 42 -7.81 25.68 -32.41
C GLY A 42 -6.58 24.87 -32.01
N GLN A 43 -5.96 25.24 -30.90
CA GLN A 43 -4.89 24.48 -30.26
C GLN A 43 -5.34 24.01 -28.87
N THR A 44 -4.94 22.80 -28.48
CA THR A 44 -5.21 22.24 -27.15
C THR A 44 -3.91 21.78 -26.52
N ASP A 45 -3.70 22.14 -25.26
CA ASP A 45 -2.54 21.69 -24.50
C ASP A 45 -2.79 20.32 -23.86
N SER A 46 -1.86 19.40 -24.08
CA SER A 46 -1.83 18.08 -23.46
C SER A 46 -0.73 18.03 -22.39
N PHE A 47 -1.14 17.80 -21.14
CA PHE A 47 -0.24 17.56 -20.00
C PHE A 47 -0.22 16.06 -19.67
N SER A 48 0.28 15.25 -20.60
CA SER A 48 0.34 13.79 -20.47
C SER A 48 1.72 13.26 -20.83
N LEU A 49 2.22 12.30 -20.05
CA LEU A 49 3.43 11.55 -20.38
C LEU A 49 3.18 10.52 -21.49
N ASN A 50 1.95 10.02 -21.59
CA ASN A 50 1.57 9.01 -22.56
C ASN A 50 0.91 9.67 -23.78
N SER A 51 1.24 9.19 -24.99
CA SER A 51 0.61 9.59 -26.23
C SER A 51 -0.59 8.68 -26.56
N SER A 52 -0.42 7.68 -27.42
CA SER A 52 -1.48 6.73 -27.77
C SER A 52 -1.87 5.84 -26.59
N ARG A 53 -3.16 5.81 -26.26
CA ARG A 53 -3.74 4.95 -25.22
C ARG A 53 -5.22 4.68 -25.49
N PRO A 54 -5.77 3.55 -25.02
CA PRO A 54 -7.20 3.27 -25.16
C PRO A 54 -8.05 4.30 -24.38
N ALA A 55 -9.12 4.79 -25.01
CA ALA A 55 -10.05 5.75 -24.41
C ALA A 55 -11.13 5.10 -23.52
N SER A 56 -11.15 3.77 -23.41
CA SER A 56 -12.16 3.01 -22.66
C SER A 56 -12.33 3.49 -21.21
N GLY A 57 -11.23 3.82 -20.54
CA GLY A 57 -11.24 4.36 -19.18
C GLY A 57 -12.05 5.64 -19.01
N VAL A 58 -11.96 6.54 -20.00
CA VAL A 58 -12.70 7.82 -19.99
C VAL A 58 -14.18 7.56 -20.27
N PHE A 59 -14.52 6.72 -21.26
CA PHE A 59 -15.91 6.38 -21.58
C PHE A 59 -16.63 5.68 -20.43
N VAL A 60 -15.99 4.70 -19.80
CA VAL A 60 -16.57 4.00 -18.64
C VAL A 60 -16.75 4.96 -17.47
N GLN A 61 -15.77 5.82 -17.19
CA GLN A 61 -15.89 6.80 -16.12
C GLN A 61 -17.04 7.78 -16.36
N TYR A 62 -17.19 8.28 -17.59
CA TYR A 62 -18.28 9.16 -17.99
C TYR A 62 -19.64 8.47 -17.83
N TYR A 63 -19.77 7.23 -18.30
CA TYR A 63 -20.97 6.42 -18.09
C TYR A 63 -21.30 6.27 -16.61
N LYS A 64 -20.31 5.95 -15.75
CA LYS A 64 -20.53 5.80 -14.31
C LYS A 64 -20.97 7.11 -13.66
N PHE A 65 -20.41 8.25 -14.04
CA PHE A 65 -20.85 9.56 -13.55
C PHE A 65 -22.31 9.84 -13.93
N ARG A 66 -22.70 9.59 -15.18
CA ARG A 66 -24.08 9.77 -15.64
C ARG A 66 -25.06 8.79 -15.01
N ARG A 67 -24.69 7.52 -14.89
CA ARG A 67 -25.57 6.44 -14.40
C ARG A 67 -25.80 6.48 -12.88
N LEU A 68 -24.75 6.78 -12.11
CA LEU A 68 -24.80 6.76 -10.65
C LEU A 68 -25.11 8.13 -10.08
N GLY A 69 -24.53 9.20 -10.65
CA GLY A 69 -24.56 10.53 -10.05
C GLY A 69 -24.03 10.54 -8.61
N ARG A 70 -24.23 11.64 -7.89
CA ARG A 70 -23.74 11.77 -6.51
C ARG A 70 -24.41 10.75 -5.58
N THR A 71 -25.71 10.53 -5.73
CA THR A 71 -26.50 9.60 -4.90
C THR A 71 -26.04 8.15 -5.06
N GLY A 72 -25.80 7.70 -6.30
CA GLY A 72 -25.31 6.35 -6.55
C GLY A 72 -23.92 6.14 -5.98
N TYR A 73 -22.99 7.07 -6.20
CA TYR A 73 -21.64 6.97 -5.60
C TYR A 73 -21.69 6.99 -4.06
N LYS A 74 -22.56 7.82 -3.47
CA LYS A 74 -22.79 7.82 -2.02
C LYS A 74 -23.25 6.45 -1.53
N SER A 75 -24.27 5.87 -2.17
CA SER A 75 -24.77 4.52 -1.84
C SER A 75 -23.68 3.44 -1.93
N LEU A 76 -22.84 3.49 -2.98
CA LEU A 76 -21.70 2.57 -3.10
C LEU A 76 -20.68 2.75 -1.96
N CYS A 77 -20.36 3.99 -1.59
CA CYS A 77 -19.47 4.28 -0.46
C CYS A 77 -20.07 3.80 0.86
N ASP A 78 -21.34 4.08 1.12
CA ASP A 78 -22.04 3.68 2.34
C ASP A 78 -22.06 2.15 2.49
N ASN A 79 -22.35 1.42 1.40
CA ASN A 79 -22.31 -0.03 1.37
C ASN A 79 -20.91 -0.60 1.67
N ARG A 80 -19.87 -0.07 1.00
CA ARG A 80 -18.48 -0.51 1.25
C ARG A 80 -18.06 -0.20 2.69
N MET A 81 -18.48 0.94 3.24
CA MET A 81 -18.20 1.32 4.62
C MET A 81 -18.93 0.44 5.64
N ALA A 82 -20.20 0.08 5.38
CA ALA A 82 -20.95 -0.86 6.21
C ALA A 82 -20.31 -2.26 6.22
N ASN A 83 -19.80 -2.70 5.06
CA ASN A 83 -19.06 -3.95 4.91
C ASN A 83 -17.68 -3.92 5.57
N ALA A 84 -16.96 -2.79 5.50
CA ALA A 84 -15.71 -2.61 6.23
C ALA A 84 -15.94 -2.63 7.75
N ARG A 85 -16.99 -1.98 8.24
CA ARG A 85 -17.39 -2.05 9.66
C ARG A 85 -17.63 -3.49 10.11
N TYR A 86 -18.39 -4.27 9.35
CA TYR A 86 -18.62 -5.68 9.66
C TYR A 86 -17.34 -6.51 9.85
N VAL A 87 -16.35 -6.33 8.97
CA VAL A 87 -15.06 -7.02 9.11
C VAL A 87 -14.28 -6.49 10.31
N ARG A 88 -14.32 -5.17 10.60
CA ARG A 88 -13.68 -4.59 11.79
C ARG A 88 -14.29 -5.14 13.07
N ASP A 89 -15.62 -5.20 13.15
CA ASP A 89 -16.34 -5.67 14.32
C ASP A 89 -16.03 -7.15 14.59
N PHE A 90 -15.97 -7.96 13.52
CA PHE A 90 -15.49 -9.33 13.62
C PHE A 90 -14.06 -9.37 14.19
N LEU A 91 -13.09 -8.66 13.61
CA LEU A 91 -11.70 -8.69 14.09
C LEU A 91 -11.57 -8.21 15.54
N LYS A 92 -12.33 -7.18 15.95
CA LYS A 92 -12.41 -6.69 17.33
C LYS A 92 -13.00 -7.75 18.28
N SER A 93 -13.93 -8.57 17.81
CA SER A 93 -14.58 -9.62 18.61
C SER A 93 -13.69 -10.86 18.84
N VAL A 94 -12.67 -11.08 18.01
CA VAL A 94 -11.79 -12.26 18.15
C VAL A 94 -10.86 -12.07 19.35
N LYS A 95 -11.02 -12.96 20.33
CA LYS A 95 -10.17 -13.04 21.52
C LYS A 95 -9.29 -14.28 21.45
N HIS A 96 -8.14 -14.23 22.11
CA HIS A 96 -7.36 -15.42 22.39
C HIS A 96 -7.89 -16.13 23.64
N SER A 97 -7.40 -17.34 23.92
CA SER A 97 -7.83 -18.17 25.06
C SER A 97 -7.58 -17.49 26.41
N ASP A 98 -6.60 -16.59 26.49
CA ASP A 98 -6.32 -15.75 27.65
C ASP A 98 -7.31 -14.57 27.86
N GLY A 99 -8.30 -14.44 26.97
CA GLY A 99 -9.33 -13.39 27.00
C GLY A 99 -8.91 -12.04 26.41
N ARG A 100 -7.65 -11.86 26.00
CA ARG A 100 -7.17 -10.63 25.36
C ARG A 100 -7.57 -10.58 23.88
N PRO A 101 -7.69 -9.38 23.28
CA PRO A 101 -7.97 -9.27 21.85
C PRO A 101 -6.81 -9.88 21.04
N LYS A 102 -7.15 -10.74 20.08
CA LYS A 102 -6.16 -11.40 19.22
C LYS A 102 -5.57 -10.45 18.18
N PHE A 103 -6.37 -9.48 17.74
CA PHE A 103 -5.97 -8.47 16.74
C PHE A 103 -5.98 -7.07 17.32
N VAL A 104 -5.08 -6.23 16.81
CA VAL A 104 -5.15 -4.77 16.95
C VAL A 104 -5.49 -4.20 15.58
N VAL A 105 -6.62 -3.48 15.49
CA VAL A 105 -7.09 -2.86 14.24
C VAL A 105 -6.52 -1.46 14.12
N LEU A 106 -5.77 -1.21 13.05
CA LEU A 106 -5.03 0.05 12.85
C LEU A 106 -5.92 1.23 12.47
N ASN A 107 -6.99 0.98 11.73
CA ASN A 107 -7.81 2.04 11.13
C ASN A 107 -9.23 2.10 11.72
N ALA A 108 -9.34 1.78 13.02
CA ALA A 108 -10.58 1.80 13.78
C ALA A 108 -10.75 3.12 14.54
N LEU A 109 -11.16 4.17 13.84
CA LEU A 109 -11.72 5.37 14.47
C LEU A 109 -13.19 5.46 14.07
N ASP A 110 -14.06 5.08 15.01
CA ASP A 110 -15.50 5.19 14.85
C ASP A 110 -15.86 6.69 14.87
N GLY A 111 -16.31 7.22 13.73
CA GLY A 111 -16.63 8.64 13.55
C GLY A 111 -15.67 9.42 12.65
N GLU A 112 -14.50 8.87 12.31
CA GLU A 112 -13.56 9.51 11.39
C GLU A 112 -13.71 9.06 9.93
N PHE A 113 -13.37 9.96 9.01
CA PHE A 113 -13.37 9.71 7.56
C PHE A 113 -12.24 8.73 7.18
N THR A 114 -12.53 7.43 7.25
CA THR A 114 -11.62 6.37 6.82
C THR A 114 -12.04 5.76 5.47
N LEU A 115 -11.08 5.18 4.76
CA LEU A 115 -11.35 4.41 3.55
C LEU A 115 -12.03 3.07 3.91
N PRO A 116 -12.78 2.45 2.98
CA PRO A 116 -13.37 1.12 3.17
C PRO A 116 -12.30 0.03 3.03
N VAL A 117 -11.32 0.12 3.90
CA VAL A 117 -10.18 -0.77 4.07
C VAL A 117 -10.19 -1.21 5.53
N VAL A 118 -9.66 -2.38 5.85
CA VAL A 118 -9.47 -2.86 7.21
C VAL A 118 -8.05 -3.37 7.32
N SER A 119 -7.23 -2.72 8.15
CA SER A 119 -5.86 -3.13 8.41
C SER A 119 -5.74 -3.54 9.87
N ALA A 120 -5.11 -4.68 10.13
CA ALA A 120 -4.91 -5.18 11.48
C ALA A 120 -3.63 -6.01 11.56
N TYR A 121 -3.12 -6.18 12.78
CA TYR A 121 -1.99 -7.06 13.08
C TYR A 121 -2.31 -7.92 14.30
N PHE A 122 -1.55 -9.00 14.51
CA PHE A 122 -1.66 -9.84 15.71
C PHE A 122 -1.13 -9.12 16.95
N ASN A 123 -1.88 -9.18 18.04
CA ASN A 123 -1.52 -8.49 19.28
C ASN A 123 -0.14 -8.96 19.79
N PRO A 124 0.88 -8.09 19.85
CA PRO A 124 2.24 -8.48 20.20
C PRO A 124 2.37 -8.97 21.65
N LYS A 125 1.41 -8.63 22.51
CA LYS A 125 1.38 -9.08 23.92
C LYS A 125 1.02 -10.56 24.09
N LEU A 126 0.62 -11.23 23.01
CA LEU A 126 0.24 -12.65 23.03
C LEU A 126 1.39 -13.60 22.66
N ASP A 127 2.52 -13.06 22.19
CA ASP A 127 3.70 -13.83 21.79
C ASP A 127 3.41 -15.05 20.88
N LEU A 128 2.46 -14.90 19.95
CA LEU A 128 1.98 -16.00 19.11
C LEU A 128 3.09 -16.55 18.19
N PRO A 129 3.14 -17.87 17.93
CA PRO A 129 4.18 -18.49 17.10
C PRO A 129 3.99 -18.24 15.60
N TYR A 130 2.87 -17.65 15.19
CA TYR A 130 2.51 -17.33 13.80
C TYR A 130 2.28 -15.82 13.63
N ASP A 131 2.33 -15.37 12.38
CA ASP A 131 2.19 -13.97 12.02
C ASP A 131 1.18 -13.71 10.87
N ALA A 132 1.08 -12.46 10.40
CA ALA A 132 0.14 -12.09 9.34
C ALA A 132 0.48 -12.72 7.97
N ILE A 133 1.73 -13.10 7.73
CA ILE A 133 2.17 -13.82 6.51
C ILE A 133 1.71 -15.28 6.57
N ASP A 134 1.76 -15.90 7.76
CA ASP A 134 1.24 -17.25 7.96
C ASP A 134 -0.28 -17.30 7.75
N LEU A 135 -0.98 -16.32 8.31
CA LEU A 135 -2.40 -16.13 8.07
C LEU A 135 -2.71 -15.95 6.57
N GLN A 136 -1.94 -15.13 5.84
CA GLN A 136 -2.09 -15.01 4.38
C GLN A 136 -1.99 -16.37 3.69
N ASN A 137 -1.00 -17.18 4.05
CA ASN A 137 -0.78 -18.49 3.43
C ASN A 137 -1.92 -19.46 3.73
N MET A 138 -2.48 -19.42 4.94
CA MET A 138 -3.65 -20.22 5.33
C MET A 138 -4.92 -19.77 4.60
N MET A 139 -5.17 -18.46 4.53
CA MET A 139 -6.35 -17.89 3.87
C MET A 139 -6.40 -18.24 2.37
N ARG A 140 -5.25 -18.42 1.72
CA ARG A 140 -5.19 -18.88 0.31
C ARG A 140 -5.82 -20.26 0.09
N ARG A 141 -5.81 -21.14 1.10
CA ARG A 141 -6.47 -22.47 1.02
C ARG A 141 -7.98 -22.34 0.84
N TYR A 142 -8.55 -21.26 1.36
CA TYR A 142 -9.97 -20.90 1.23
C TYR A 142 -10.22 -19.91 0.08
N HIS A 143 -9.28 -19.82 -0.87
CA HIS A 143 -9.33 -18.95 -2.05
C HIS A 143 -9.38 -17.45 -1.76
N TRP A 144 -9.03 -17.03 -0.54
CA TRP A 144 -8.92 -15.63 -0.17
C TRP A 144 -7.48 -15.15 -0.24
N ASN A 145 -7.24 -14.06 -0.97
CA ASN A 145 -5.95 -13.37 -0.96
C ASN A 145 -6.00 -12.18 0.01
N VAL A 146 -5.70 -12.44 1.28
CA VAL A 146 -5.55 -11.41 2.31
C VAL A 146 -4.06 -11.14 2.50
N PRO A 147 -3.50 -10.07 1.91
CA PRO A 147 -2.06 -9.86 1.91
C PRO A 147 -1.56 -9.48 3.30
N GLY A 148 -0.50 -10.15 3.72
CA GLY A 148 0.32 -9.80 4.86
C GLY A 148 1.55 -8.98 4.43
N TYR A 149 1.98 -8.06 5.28
CA TYR A 149 3.07 -7.12 5.04
C TYR A 149 3.94 -7.01 6.28
N GLU A 150 5.25 -6.95 6.09
CA GLU A 150 6.17 -6.51 7.13
C GLU A 150 5.96 -5.02 7.40
N MET A 151 5.97 -4.62 8.66
CA MET A 151 5.86 -3.22 9.09
C MET A 151 7.25 -2.57 9.21
N SER A 152 8.12 -2.90 8.26
CA SER A 152 9.45 -2.32 8.10
C SER A 152 9.74 -2.01 6.64
N PHE A 153 10.78 -1.21 6.43
CA PHE A 153 11.35 -0.96 5.11
C PHE A 153 12.86 -1.03 5.20
N ARG A 154 13.50 -1.35 4.07
CA ARG A 154 14.95 -1.28 3.95
C ARG A 154 15.34 0.12 3.51
N ASP A 155 16.08 0.81 4.36
CA ASP A 155 16.78 2.04 4.01
C ASP A 155 17.88 1.69 3.00
N LEU A 156 17.76 2.19 1.77
CA LEU A 156 18.69 1.88 0.69
C LEU A 156 20.04 2.59 0.85
N GLU A 157 20.09 3.71 1.57
CA GLU A 157 21.32 4.47 1.77
C GLU A 157 22.18 3.86 2.88
N ASN A 158 21.53 3.44 3.98
CA ASN A 158 22.22 2.88 5.14
C ASN A 158 22.23 1.34 5.16
N GLU A 159 21.52 0.69 4.23
CA GLU A 159 21.27 -0.76 4.17
C GLU A 159 20.61 -1.37 5.43
N GLU A 160 19.98 -0.55 6.26
CA GLU A 160 19.36 -0.97 7.52
C GLU A 160 17.85 -1.20 7.38
N THR A 161 17.31 -2.11 8.18
CA THR A 161 15.85 -2.30 8.28
C THR A 161 15.31 -1.40 9.38
N LYS A 162 14.42 -0.48 9.00
CA LYS A 162 13.79 0.49 9.91
C LYS A 162 12.29 0.23 10.00
N PRO A 163 11.65 0.51 11.15
CA PRO A 163 10.20 0.36 11.28
C PRO A 163 9.48 1.35 10.37
N LEU A 164 8.40 0.90 9.75
CA LEU A 164 7.56 1.72 8.87
C LEU A 164 6.69 2.70 9.67
N PHE A 165 6.27 2.31 10.86
CA PHE A 165 5.46 3.12 11.77
C PHE A 165 6.27 3.51 13.01
N ARG A 166 5.97 4.68 13.59
CA ARG A 166 6.69 5.17 14.78
C ARG A 166 6.30 4.41 16.06
N ASP A 167 5.13 3.80 16.04
CA ASP A 167 4.43 3.13 17.14
C ASP A 167 4.39 1.61 16.98
N ALA A 168 5.07 1.04 15.98
CA ALA A 168 5.16 -0.40 15.74
C ALA A 168 6.61 -0.87 15.66
N LEU A 169 6.84 -2.13 16.03
CA LEU A 169 8.16 -2.75 15.92
C LEU A 169 8.46 -3.13 14.46
N ALA A 170 9.74 -3.14 14.08
CA ALA A 170 10.18 -3.42 12.71
C ALA A 170 9.98 -4.89 12.28
N ASP A 171 9.93 -5.81 13.23
CA ASP A 171 9.71 -7.24 13.01
C ASP A 171 8.22 -7.62 12.98
N GLN A 172 7.33 -6.65 13.24
CA GLN A 172 5.90 -6.89 13.29
C GLN A 172 5.32 -6.95 11.87
N THR A 173 4.27 -7.77 11.70
CA THR A 173 3.57 -7.90 10.42
C THR A 173 2.10 -7.52 10.57
N MET A 174 1.52 -6.95 9.51
CA MET A 174 0.10 -6.60 9.41
C MET A 174 -0.54 -7.25 8.20
N PHE A 175 -1.86 -7.36 8.18
CA PHE A 175 -2.62 -7.69 6.97
C PHE A 175 -3.63 -6.61 6.66
N ARG A 176 -4.11 -6.60 5.41
CA ARG A 176 -5.08 -5.60 4.93
C ARG A 176 -6.15 -6.21 4.05
N VAL A 177 -7.41 -5.92 4.36
CA VAL A 177 -8.59 -6.28 3.57
C VAL A 177 -9.15 -5.01 2.93
N VAL A 178 -9.27 -4.98 1.60
CA VAL A 178 -9.83 -3.84 0.86
C VAL A 178 -11.24 -4.20 0.39
N ILE A 179 -12.23 -3.43 0.80
CA ILE A 179 -13.63 -3.67 0.44
C ILE A 179 -13.96 -2.92 -0.84
N LYS A 180 -14.06 -3.67 -1.95
CA LYS A 180 -14.51 -3.16 -3.25
C LYS A 180 -16.01 -3.33 -3.43
N THR A 181 -16.55 -2.75 -4.48
CA THR A 181 -18.00 -2.76 -4.80
C THR A 181 -18.56 -4.14 -5.05
N ASN A 182 -17.78 -5.02 -5.65
CA ASN A 182 -18.18 -6.38 -6.00
C ASN A 182 -18.12 -7.35 -4.81
N VAL A 183 -17.68 -6.90 -3.63
CA VAL A 183 -17.63 -7.72 -2.42
C VAL A 183 -18.96 -7.59 -1.68
N THR A 184 -19.77 -8.64 -1.73
CA THR A 184 -21.09 -8.70 -1.09
C THR A 184 -20.98 -9.06 0.39
N ARG A 185 -22.06 -8.86 1.15
CA ARG A 185 -22.13 -9.28 2.56
C ARG A 185 -21.95 -10.79 2.73
N ALA A 186 -22.55 -11.60 1.83
CA ALA A 186 -22.42 -13.05 1.85
C ALA A 186 -20.96 -13.51 1.64
N MET A 187 -20.25 -12.88 0.70
CA MET A 187 -18.82 -13.13 0.52
C MET A 187 -18.01 -12.79 1.77
N LEU A 188 -18.38 -11.73 2.49
CA LEU A 188 -17.72 -11.37 3.75
C LEU A 188 -18.05 -12.30 4.91
N GLN A 189 -19.26 -12.88 4.95
CA GLN A 189 -19.58 -13.94 5.91
C GLN A 189 -18.68 -15.16 5.67
N HIS A 190 -18.52 -15.57 4.41
CA HIS A 190 -17.59 -16.64 4.04
C HIS A 190 -16.12 -16.28 4.37
N LEU A 191 -15.70 -15.02 4.16
CA LEU A 191 -14.37 -14.54 4.56
C LEU A 191 -14.18 -14.68 6.08
N VAL A 192 -15.16 -14.25 6.88
CA VAL A 192 -15.12 -14.33 8.35
C VAL A 192 -15.06 -15.78 8.82
N GLU A 193 -15.82 -16.68 8.20
CA GLU A 193 -15.77 -18.11 8.48
C GLU A 193 -14.41 -18.71 8.14
N SER A 194 -13.87 -18.37 6.97
CA SER A 194 -12.51 -18.75 6.55
C SER A 194 -11.45 -18.29 7.56
N PHE A 195 -11.58 -17.05 8.07
CA PHE A 195 -10.71 -16.54 9.13
C PHE A 195 -10.78 -17.40 10.39
N LYS A 196 -11.98 -17.79 10.84
CA LYS A 196 -12.15 -18.63 12.04
C LYS A 196 -11.48 -19.99 11.87
N LEU A 197 -11.68 -20.63 10.72
CA LEU A 197 -11.06 -21.91 10.39
C LEU A 197 -9.53 -21.80 10.32
N CYS A 198 -9.01 -20.80 9.61
CA CYS A 198 -7.56 -20.55 9.55
C CYS A 198 -6.94 -20.30 10.92
N LEU A 199 -7.63 -19.57 11.80
CA LEU A 199 -7.14 -19.31 13.14
C LEU A 199 -7.12 -20.58 14.00
N ALA A 200 -8.17 -21.41 13.91
CA ALA A 200 -8.20 -22.70 14.59
C ALA A 200 -7.07 -23.62 14.09
N ASP A 201 -6.84 -23.67 12.78
CA ASP A 201 -5.75 -24.44 12.19
C ASP A 201 -4.38 -23.93 12.67
N LEU A 202 -4.17 -22.61 12.71
CA LEU A 202 -2.93 -21.98 13.18
C LEU A 202 -2.67 -22.26 14.68
N GLU A 203 -3.72 -22.30 15.49
CA GLU A 203 -3.63 -22.68 16.91
C GLU A 203 -3.35 -24.17 17.11
N GLY A 204 -3.79 -25.03 16.18
CA GLY A 204 -3.50 -26.46 16.17
C GLY A 204 -2.11 -26.83 15.63
N LEU A 205 -1.30 -25.86 15.19
CA LEU A 205 0.05 -26.11 14.70
C LEU A 205 0.96 -26.55 15.84
N GLY A 206 1.55 -27.74 15.70
CA GLY A 206 2.41 -28.33 16.72
C GLY A 206 3.82 -27.72 16.82
N PRO A 207 4.67 -28.25 17.72
CA PRO A 207 5.98 -27.69 18.07
C PRO A 207 6.97 -27.61 16.90
N GLY A 208 6.78 -28.43 15.85
CA GLY A 208 7.55 -28.35 14.62
C GLY A 208 7.43 -26.97 13.92
N PHE A 209 6.23 -26.37 13.95
CA PHE A 209 6.00 -25.04 13.37
C PHE A 209 6.68 -23.94 14.19
N GLU A 210 6.55 -24.00 15.51
CA GLU A 210 7.18 -23.06 16.44
C GLU A 210 8.70 -23.02 16.26
N SER A 211 9.33 -24.20 16.09
CA SER A 211 10.78 -24.29 15.88
C SER A 211 11.27 -23.58 14.60
N MET A 212 10.47 -23.59 13.53
CA MET A 212 10.80 -22.92 12.27
C MET A 212 10.64 -21.40 12.37
N HIS A 213 9.62 -20.93 13.11
CA HIS A 213 9.29 -19.52 13.24
C HIS A 213 10.10 -18.80 14.34
N ALA A 214 10.45 -19.48 15.43
CA ALA A 214 11.39 -18.97 16.44
C ALA A 214 12.76 -18.62 15.85
N ARG A 215 13.21 -19.37 14.83
CA ARG A 215 14.49 -19.16 14.15
C ARG A 215 14.54 -17.86 13.32
N LYS A 216 13.39 -17.35 12.86
CA LYS A 216 13.28 -16.04 12.19
C LYS A 216 13.40 -14.89 13.20
N ARG A 217 12.82 -15.02 14.40
CA ARG A 217 12.90 -14.02 15.48
C ARG A 217 14.33 -13.83 16.03
N HIS A 218 15.16 -14.87 16.07
CA HIS A 218 16.56 -14.76 16.52
C HIS A 218 17.56 -14.24 15.47
N ARG A 219 17.20 -14.24 14.18
CA ARG A 219 18.06 -13.69 13.11
C ARG A 219 18.13 -12.17 13.10
N THR A 220 17.14 -11.49 13.68
CA THR A 220 17.11 -10.02 13.79
C THR A 220 17.85 -9.52 15.02
N SER A 221 17.90 -10.28 16.12
CA SER A 221 18.67 -9.86 17.33
C SER A 221 20.18 -10.10 17.19
N SER A 222 20.60 -11.14 16.47
CA SER A 222 22.02 -11.53 16.37
C SER A 222 22.88 -10.67 15.43
N LYS A 223 22.29 -9.79 14.61
CA LYS A 223 23.04 -8.83 13.79
C LYS A 223 23.40 -7.52 14.51
N ALA A 224 22.89 -7.28 15.72
CA ALA A 224 23.17 -6.06 16.48
C ALA A 224 24.53 -6.03 17.20
N THR A 225 25.32 -7.11 17.17
CA THR A 225 26.61 -7.15 17.88
C THR A 225 27.66 -7.94 17.13
N ARG A 226 28.24 -7.33 16.10
CA ARG A 226 29.60 -7.67 15.67
C ARG A 226 30.43 -6.39 15.64
N ARG A 227 30.79 -5.90 16.84
CA ARG A 227 31.87 -4.94 17.01
C ARG A 227 33.12 -5.52 16.32
N ARG A 228 33.63 -4.86 15.28
CA ARG A 228 34.95 -5.16 14.71
C ARG A 228 35.99 -5.03 15.83
N PRO A 229 36.95 -5.96 15.94
CA PRO A 229 38.08 -5.76 16.85
C PRO A 229 38.89 -4.57 16.35
N SER A 230 39.25 -3.69 17.29
CA SER A 230 40.13 -2.55 17.04
C SER A 230 41.53 -3.03 16.69
N SER A 231 41.95 -2.84 15.45
CA SER A 231 43.34 -3.00 15.05
C SER A 231 43.76 -1.87 14.11
N GLY A 232 44.75 -1.09 14.57
CA GLY A 232 45.87 -0.65 13.73
C GLY A 232 45.59 0.41 12.66
N ARG A 233 45.99 1.63 13.00
CA ARG A 233 46.41 2.74 12.13
C ARG A 233 46.83 2.28 10.72
N ALA A 234 46.12 2.75 9.69
CA ALA A 234 46.58 2.72 8.30
C ALA A 234 46.32 4.08 7.63
N THR A 235 47.32 4.52 6.89
CA THR A 235 47.59 5.87 6.40
C THR A 235 46.62 6.33 5.30
N ALA A 236 46.32 7.63 5.31
CA ALA A 236 45.48 8.28 4.30
C ALA A 236 46.16 8.29 2.92
N ARG A 237 45.40 7.92 1.87
CA ARG A 237 45.74 8.21 0.47
C ARG A 237 44.85 9.36 -0.05
N PRO A 238 45.37 10.31 -0.83
CA PRO A 238 44.61 11.46 -1.30
C PRO A 238 43.69 11.11 -2.47
N ARG A 239 42.56 11.82 -2.57
CA ARG A 239 41.56 11.73 -3.66
C ARG A 239 42.11 12.35 -4.95
N PRO A 240 41.87 11.78 -6.14
CA PRO A 240 42.16 12.46 -7.39
C PRO A 240 41.02 13.44 -7.74
N THR A 241 41.41 14.70 -7.90
CA THR A 241 40.63 15.77 -8.53
C THR A 241 40.74 15.68 -10.05
N GLY A 242 39.61 15.75 -10.77
CA GLY A 242 39.64 16.04 -12.19
C GLY A 242 38.47 15.47 -12.98
N TRP A 243 37.40 16.24 -13.13
CA TRP A 243 36.53 16.15 -14.32
C TRP A 243 36.03 17.56 -14.63
N ALA A 244 36.58 18.15 -15.70
CA ALA A 244 36.21 19.46 -16.21
C ALA A 244 35.13 19.31 -17.30
N PRO A 245 34.14 20.22 -17.39
CA PRO A 245 33.11 20.16 -18.41
C PRO A 245 33.61 20.76 -19.74
N GLN A 246 33.57 19.99 -20.82
CA GLN A 246 33.76 20.51 -22.17
C GLN A 246 32.53 21.35 -22.59
N ARG A 247 32.77 22.66 -22.76
CA ARG A 247 31.91 23.57 -23.52
C ARG A 247 32.20 23.37 -25.01
N SER A 248 31.19 23.09 -25.83
CA SER A 248 31.26 23.36 -27.28
C SER A 248 30.56 24.68 -27.57
N ALA A 249 31.30 25.58 -28.21
CA ALA A 249 30.83 26.88 -28.68
C ALA A 249 30.26 26.75 -30.10
N ARG A 250 29.27 27.59 -30.39
CA ARG A 250 28.66 27.83 -31.71
C ARG A 250 29.67 28.35 -32.74
N ALA A 251 29.41 28.05 -34.02
CA ALA A 251 29.76 28.92 -35.15
C ALA A 251 28.68 28.82 -36.26
N THR A 252 27.87 29.88 -36.32
CA THR A 252 27.38 30.71 -37.46
C THR A 252 27.18 30.14 -38.89
N ALA A 253 25.91 30.28 -39.35
CA ALA A 253 25.34 30.69 -40.65
C ALA A 253 26.03 30.40 -42.01
N VAL A 254 25.24 29.94 -43.00
CA VAL A 254 25.01 30.55 -44.34
C VAL A 254 23.68 30.02 -44.93
N GLN A 255 22.85 30.95 -45.46
CA GLN A 255 21.68 30.89 -46.37
C GLN A 255 20.55 29.87 -46.14
#